data_AF-A0A6B0VLK6-F1
#
_entry.id   AF-A0A6B0VLK6-F1
#
_cell.length_a   1.000
_cell.length_b   1.000
_cell.length_c   1.000
_cell.angle_alpha   90.00
_cell.angle_beta   90.00
_cell.angle_gamma   90.00
#
_symmetry.space_group_name_H-M   'P 1'
#
loop_
_entity.id
_entity.type
_entity.pdbx_description
1 polymer ?
#
loop_
_entity_poly.entity_id
_entity_poly.type
_entity_poly.pdbx_seq_one_letter_code
_entity_poly.pdbx_strand_id
1 'polypeptide(L)'
;MGPLNHAEHFESVLEYVDVGVSGGVFSRDITQALNTARRIDAGSAYVNEWFGGSIETPFGGMKRSGIGREKGLEALDSHLQTKNISVTLEERDRYSTAVGHAFARTRHECAGKWLNSPVLVTSVPADLTRSRSRRWIGTHNDVHSYDIMSLASYELHERLDRLSSASADRDILVTVAVPPEESIGEARQPVETDYAEASQLDERSFPKPLTDALETVRSELNEYDEVPENGLAIYAGAPDGDLITSVFDDLPVAIDESIYRHANEFDLEPLEDVTEPESNYRLLVVERGGAALGRLDDEGVDPVETFESQVPGKSSAGGQSAERFERDRERQKREFFDEVAERAERAFLDEDLDGILLGGTTGTIENFREEATLDHRLEELLIGEFAVEYAGEQGLRQLAEKGEEAIDERDRVGARETLATFFEAVRDDDQPVAYGREEVDDALEFDAVETLLLSTALEGTDLQTFGDRADEQGGETVVLPDDFPDGNRFVEAFDGVGALLRFPIE
;
A
#
# COMPACT_ATOMS: atom_id res chain seq x y z
N MET A 1 51.89 -23.65 11.51
CA MET A 1 53.26 -23.11 11.72
C MET A 1 53.87 -23.89 12.89
N GLY A 2 55.04 -24.51 12.73
CA GLY A 2 55.67 -25.35 13.77
C GLY A 2 56.25 -24.54 14.94
N PRO A 3 56.58 -25.18 16.08
CA PRO A 3 57.04 -24.49 17.28
C PRO A 3 58.46 -23.95 17.07
N LEU A 4 58.62 -22.63 17.19
CA LEU A 4 59.92 -21.97 17.23
C LEU A 4 60.53 -22.15 18.62
N ASN A 5 61.54 -23.01 18.70
CA ASN A 5 62.47 -23.07 19.84
C ASN A 5 63.48 -21.94 19.71
N HIS A 6 63.28 -20.81 20.38
CA HIS A 6 64.37 -19.90 20.72
C HIS A 6 64.10 -19.24 22.08
N ALA A 7 64.96 -19.57 23.04
CA ALA A 7 65.03 -18.95 24.35
C ALA A 7 65.77 -17.62 24.23
N GLU A 8 65.08 -16.56 23.82
CA GLU A 8 65.55 -15.18 23.97
C GLU A 8 64.36 -14.28 24.34
N HIS A 9 64.63 -13.31 25.21
CA HIS A 9 63.68 -12.39 25.84
C HIS A 9 62.60 -11.83 24.88
N PHE A 10 61.34 -12.23 25.07
CA PHE A 10 60.17 -11.55 24.49
C PHE A 10 59.78 -10.35 25.36
N GLU A 11 60.35 -9.18 25.10
CA GLU A 11 59.88 -7.89 25.66
C GLU A 11 58.94 -7.12 24.71
N SER A 12 58.60 -7.67 23.54
CA SER A 12 57.56 -7.10 22.69
C SER A 12 56.62 -8.19 22.15
N VAL A 13 55.35 -8.10 22.55
CA VAL A 13 54.26 -8.79 21.87
C VAL A 13 53.93 -7.92 20.65
N LEU A 14 54.39 -8.34 19.48
CA LEU A 14 54.05 -7.70 18.20
C LEU A 14 52.70 -8.24 17.72
N GLU A 15 51.61 -7.52 17.98
CA GLU A 15 50.29 -7.84 17.44
C GLU A 15 50.07 -7.15 16.09
N TYR A 16 50.43 -7.82 15.01
CA TYR A 16 50.17 -7.40 13.63
C TYR A 16 48.96 -8.12 12.99
N VAL A 17 48.06 -8.68 13.79
CA VAL A 17 46.97 -9.53 13.28
C VAL A 17 45.62 -8.97 13.72
N ASP A 18 44.79 -8.63 12.73
CA ASP A 18 43.45 -8.04 12.89
C ASP A 18 42.39 -9.04 13.41
N VAL A 19 42.72 -10.33 13.45
CA VAL A 19 41.90 -11.42 13.99
C VAL A 19 42.56 -12.05 15.22
N GLY A 20 41.81 -12.17 16.31
CA GLY A 20 42.31 -12.59 17.63
C GLY A 20 41.59 -13.83 18.17
N VAL A 21 41.62 -14.96 17.46
CA VAL A 21 40.90 -16.18 17.88
C VAL A 21 41.58 -16.88 19.05
N SER A 22 42.88 -17.13 18.96
CA SER A 22 43.63 -17.83 20.00
C SER A 22 45.09 -17.37 20.06
N GLY A 23 45.63 -17.27 21.28
CA GLY A 23 47.04 -16.93 21.56
C GLY A 23 47.70 -18.00 22.42
N GLY A 24 49.03 -18.12 22.32
CA GLY A 24 49.81 -19.09 23.07
C GLY A 24 51.04 -18.47 23.70
N VAL A 25 51.33 -18.83 24.94
CA VAL A 25 52.51 -18.38 25.69
C VAL A 25 53.26 -19.60 26.23
N PHE A 26 54.52 -19.74 25.84
CA PHE A 26 55.41 -20.77 26.37
C PHE A 26 56.48 -20.12 27.25
N SER A 27 56.51 -20.48 28.52
CA SER A 27 57.49 -19.95 29.47
C SER A 27 57.69 -20.92 30.64
N ARG A 28 58.94 -20.99 31.13
CA ARG A 28 59.29 -21.70 32.37
C ARG A 28 58.94 -20.90 33.62
N ASP A 29 58.77 -19.58 33.49
CA ASP A 29 58.28 -18.69 34.54
C ASP A 29 56.78 -18.46 34.37
N ILE A 30 55.99 -19.00 35.30
CA ILE A 30 54.53 -18.90 35.28
C ILE A 30 54.01 -17.47 35.50
N THR A 31 54.75 -16.65 36.25
CA THR A 31 54.36 -15.24 36.50
C THR A 31 54.50 -14.44 35.22
N GLN A 32 55.60 -14.63 34.51
CA GLN A 32 55.80 -14.01 33.20
C GLN A 32 54.78 -14.54 32.18
N ALA A 33 54.48 -15.84 32.22
CA ALA A 33 53.51 -16.45 31.32
C ALA A 33 52.11 -15.85 31.47
N LEU A 34 51.62 -15.73 32.72
CA LEU A 34 50.30 -15.16 33.03
C LEU A 34 50.23 -13.66 32.71
N ASN A 35 51.30 -12.91 33.01
CA ASN A 35 51.36 -11.49 32.68
C ASN A 35 51.36 -11.26 31.16
N THR A 36 51.98 -12.15 30.40
CA THR A 36 51.99 -12.07 28.93
C THR A 36 50.65 -12.50 28.36
N ALA A 37 50.05 -13.59 28.85
CA ALA A 37 48.75 -14.08 28.40
C ALA A 37 47.63 -13.05 28.61
N ARG A 38 47.68 -12.27 29.71
CA ARG A 38 46.75 -11.16 29.97
C ARG A 38 46.88 -9.97 29.01
N ARG A 39 48.02 -9.84 28.34
CA ARG A 39 48.33 -8.74 27.43
C ARG A 39 48.07 -9.08 25.96
N ILE A 40 47.69 -10.33 25.66
CA ILE A 40 47.35 -10.78 24.32
C ILE A 40 45.86 -10.55 24.10
N ASP A 41 45.50 -9.83 23.04
CA ASP A 41 44.12 -9.61 22.61
C ASP A 41 43.62 -10.82 21.80
N ALA A 42 43.39 -11.94 22.49
CA ALA A 42 42.83 -13.17 21.92
C ALA A 42 41.68 -13.71 22.78
N GLY A 43 40.68 -14.32 22.15
CA GLY A 43 39.52 -14.84 22.88
C GLY A 43 39.78 -16.16 23.62
N SER A 44 40.89 -16.83 23.33
CA SER A 44 41.48 -17.89 24.16
C SER A 44 43.00 -17.74 24.24
N ALA A 45 43.58 -17.81 25.44
CA ALA A 45 45.02 -17.76 25.64
C ALA A 45 45.49 -19.05 26.34
N TYR A 46 46.40 -19.78 25.70
CA TYR A 46 46.94 -21.03 26.22
C TYR A 46 48.36 -20.84 26.77
N VAL A 47 48.66 -21.42 27.92
CA VAL A 47 49.98 -21.32 28.56
C VAL A 47 50.61 -22.70 28.65
N ASN A 48 51.80 -22.87 28.06
CA ASN A 48 52.59 -24.12 28.05
C ASN A 48 51.92 -25.37 27.44
N GLU A 49 50.71 -25.22 26.94
CA GLU A 49 49.92 -26.22 26.23
C GLU A 49 49.13 -25.50 25.13
N TRP A 50 48.68 -26.20 24.11
CA TRP A 50 47.85 -25.65 23.04
C TRP A 50 46.53 -26.43 22.99
N PHE A 51 45.39 -25.73 22.86
CA PHE A 51 44.05 -26.30 23.02
C PHE A 51 43.74 -26.89 24.41
N GLY A 52 44.36 -26.35 25.46
CA GLY A 52 43.99 -26.66 26.85
C GLY A 52 42.63 -26.05 27.20
N GLY A 53 41.54 -26.75 26.90
CA GLY A 53 40.17 -26.34 27.21
C GLY A 53 39.18 -27.50 27.01
N SER A 54 38.13 -27.55 27.82
CA SER A 54 37.06 -28.54 27.73
C SER A 54 35.81 -27.95 27.06
N ILE A 55 34.77 -28.77 26.84
CA ILE A 55 33.51 -28.28 26.26
C ILE A 55 32.77 -27.29 27.19
N GLU A 56 33.17 -27.20 28.45
CA GLU A 56 32.61 -26.22 29.41
C GLU A 56 33.38 -24.89 29.41
N THR A 57 34.49 -24.79 28.68
CA THR A 57 35.29 -23.56 28.60
C THR A 57 34.77 -22.65 27.49
N PRO A 58 34.56 -21.35 27.76
CA PRO A 58 34.06 -20.41 26.75
C PRO A 58 35.08 -20.23 25.63
N PHE A 59 34.64 -20.44 24.40
CA PHE A 59 35.41 -20.29 23.18
C PHE A 59 34.87 -19.12 22.36
N GLY A 60 35.72 -18.44 21.60
CA GLY A 60 35.32 -17.29 20.79
C GLY A 60 36.52 -16.42 20.49
N GLY A 61 36.44 -15.59 19.46
CA GLY A 61 37.51 -14.67 19.11
C GLY A 61 37.43 -13.34 19.85
N MET A 62 38.53 -12.58 19.78
CA MET A 62 38.61 -11.14 20.05
C MET A 62 38.89 -10.41 18.73
N LYS A 63 38.89 -9.08 18.74
CA LYS A 63 39.06 -8.22 17.54
C LYS A 63 37.99 -8.52 16.48
N ARG A 64 38.34 -8.49 15.18
CA ARG A 64 37.40 -8.74 14.09
C ARG A 64 36.76 -10.15 14.14
N SER A 65 37.39 -11.10 14.83
CA SER A 65 36.89 -12.48 14.99
C SER A 65 35.96 -12.72 16.18
N GLY A 66 35.65 -11.70 16.99
CA GLY A 66 34.77 -11.85 18.15
C GLY A 66 33.29 -11.69 17.81
N ILE A 67 32.54 -12.80 17.79
CA ILE A 67 31.07 -12.81 17.80
C ILE A 67 30.64 -13.72 18.96
N GLY A 68 30.09 -13.15 20.02
CA GLY A 68 29.63 -13.89 21.19
C GLY A 68 30.71 -14.77 21.85
N ARG A 69 30.26 -15.77 22.62
CA ARG A 69 31.07 -16.88 23.11
C ARG A 69 30.31 -18.16 22.81
N GLU A 70 31.01 -19.13 22.23
CA GLU A 70 30.53 -20.49 22.03
C GLU A 70 30.96 -21.36 23.21
N LYS A 71 30.20 -22.40 23.56
CA LYS A 71 30.46 -23.28 24.71
C LYS A 71 30.39 -22.56 26.07
N GLY A 72 30.55 -23.33 27.15
CA GLY A 72 30.41 -22.82 28.51
C GLY A 72 29.00 -22.31 28.82
N LEU A 73 28.86 -21.62 29.96
CA LEU A 73 27.58 -21.04 30.38
C LEU A 73 27.23 -19.81 29.54
N GLU A 74 28.24 -19.12 29.04
CA GLU A 74 28.15 -17.91 28.26
C GLU A 74 27.44 -18.12 26.91
N ALA A 75 27.47 -19.34 26.36
CA ALA A 75 26.70 -19.70 25.16
C ALA A 75 25.20 -19.94 25.44
N LEU A 76 24.83 -20.27 26.68
CA LEU A 76 23.41 -20.43 27.03
C LEU A 76 22.70 -19.07 27.04
N ASP A 77 23.37 -18.01 27.50
CA ASP A 77 22.82 -16.66 27.51
C ASP A 77 22.44 -16.15 26.11
N SER A 78 23.14 -16.59 25.05
CA SER A 78 22.77 -16.23 23.67
C SER A 78 21.53 -16.96 23.15
N HIS A 79 21.10 -18.04 23.80
CA HIS A 79 19.91 -18.82 23.44
C HIS A 79 18.72 -18.55 24.37
N LEU A 80 18.87 -17.67 25.36
CA LEU A 80 17.81 -17.29 26.30
C LEU A 80 17.27 -15.90 25.94
N GLN A 81 15.95 -15.79 25.79
CA GLN A 81 15.26 -14.50 25.73
C GLN A 81 14.66 -14.16 27.09
N THR A 82 15.06 -13.02 27.66
CA THR A 82 14.55 -12.59 28.97
C THR A 82 13.23 -11.84 28.80
N LYS A 83 12.14 -12.43 29.30
CA LYS A 83 10.83 -11.77 29.39
C LYS A 83 10.56 -11.35 30.83
N ASN A 84 10.26 -10.07 31.05
CA ASN A 84 9.83 -9.57 32.34
C ASN A 84 8.29 -9.56 32.39
N ILE A 85 7.71 -10.18 33.41
CA ILE A 85 6.28 -10.10 33.69
C ILE A 85 6.14 -9.56 35.11
N SER A 86 5.48 -8.42 35.23
CA SER A 86 5.16 -7.80 36.51
C SER A 86 3.65 -7.82 36.68
N VAL A 87 3.18 -8.38 37.80
CA VAL A 87 1.77 -8.43 38.17
C VAL A 87 1.58 -7.68 39.47
N THR A 88 0.65 -6.73 39.49
CA THR A 88 0.17 -6.09 40.72
C THR A 88 -1.07 -6.85 41.18
N LEU A 89 -1.04 -7.40 42.39
CA LEU A 89 -2.14 -8.21 42.96
C LEU A 89 -3.14 -7.37 43.79
N GLU A 90 -3.02 -6.04 43.76
CA GLU A 90 -3.92 -5.13 44.45
C GLU A 90 -4.94 -4.57 43.46
N GLU A 91 -6.23 -4.69 43.78
CA GLU A 91 -7.28 -3.90 43.13
C GLU A 91 -7.03 -2.43 43.42
N ARG A 92 -6.56 -1.69 42.41
CA ARG A 92 -6.51 -0.23 42.50
C ARG A 92 -7.88 0.34 42.14
N ASP A 93 -8.56 0.87 43.14
CA ASP A 93 -9.66 1.81 42.92
C ASP A 93 -9.17 2.93 42.02
N ARG A 94 -9.93 3.19 40.95
CA ARG A 94 -9.62 4.24 39.97
C ARG A 94 -9.57 5.60 40.69
N TYR A 95 -8.73 6.50 40.18
CA TYR A 95 -8.43 7.87 40.64
C TYR A 95 -7.24 8.04 41.60
N SER A 96 -6.06 8.36 41.06
CA SER A 96 -5.55 9.75 41.15
C SER A 96 -4.27 9.95 40.33
N THR A 97 -4.35 10.97 39.49
CA THR A 97 -3.26 11.65 38.79
C THR A 97 -2.33 12.32 39.79
N ALA A 98 -1.02 12.10 39.69
CA ALA A 98 0.00 13.09 40.03
C ALA A 98 1.39 12.63 39.57
N VAL A 99 1.76 13.09 38.37
CA VAL A 99 3.16 13.26 37.96
C VAL A 99 3.76 14.41 38.76
N GLY A 100 4.99 14.24 39.29
CA GLY A 100 5.87 15.40 39.54
C GLY A 100 6.73 15.39 40.80
N HIS A 101 8.05 15.44 40.55
CA HIS A 101 9.12 16.02 41.38
C HIS A 101 9.67 15.25 42.60
N ALA A 102 10.92 14.78 42.52
CA ALA A 102 12.07 15.58 42.99
C ALA A 102 13.42 14.86 42.70
N PHE A 103 14.29 15.56 41.97
CA PHE A 103 15.69 15.21 41.78
C PHE A 103 16.53 15.64 43.01
N ALA A 104 17.61 14.88 43.26
CA ALA A 104 18.84 15.24 43.98
C ALA A 104 18.85 15.24 45.53
N ARG A 105 19.57 14.28 46.14
CA ARG A 105 20.98 14.45 46.57
C ARG A 105 21.51 13.27 47.41
N THR A 106 22.80 13.02 47.20
CA THR A 106 23.81 12.43 48.10
C THR A 106 23.81 10.92 48.40
N ARG A 107 25.00 10.37 48.09
CA ARG A 107 25.59 9.10 48.48
C ARG A 107 25.58 8.84 49.99
N HIS A 108 25.63 7.53 50.27
CA HIS A 108 26.06 6.80 51.48
C HIS A 108 24.98 6.39 52.49
N GLU A 109 24.85 5.06 52.56
CA GLU A 109 24.50 4.24 53.72
C GLU A 109 23.11 4.44 54.33
N CYS A 110 22.21 3.51 53.98
CA CYS A 110 21.49 2.76 54.99
C CYS A 110 20.93 1.48 54.38
N ALA A 111 21.56 0.37 54.74
CA ALA A 111 21.02 -0.97 54.60
C ALA A 111 19.75 -1.13 55.43
N GLY A 112 18.80 -1.91 54.92
CA GLY A 112 17.84 -2.64 55.72
C GLY A 112 16.56 -1.90 56.09
N LYS A 113 15.55 -1.99 55.22
CA LYS A 113 14.13 -2.27 55.55
C LYS A 113 13.23 -1.89 54.37
N TRP A 114 13.09 -2.79 53.39
CA TRP A 114 11.87 -2.94 52.56
C TRP A 114 11.84 -4.38 52.04
N LEU A 115 11.59 -5.30 52.96
CA LEU A 115 11.23 -6.69 52.69
C LEU A 115 9.80 -6.83 53.22
N ASN A 116 8.82 -6.58 52.35
CA ASN A 116 7.47 -7.15 52.38
C ASN A 116 6.61 -6.56 51.24
N SER A 117 6.82 -7.07 50.04
CA SER A 117 5.75 -7.19 49.03
C SER A 117 6.03 -8.50 48.27
N PRO A 118 5.10 -9.46 48.22
CA PRO A 118 5.34 -10.73 47.57
C PRO A 118 5.21 -10.55 46.05
N VAL A 119 6.28 -10.14 45.39
CA VAL A 119 6.39 -10.26 43.93
C VAL A 119 6.91 -11.66 43.64
N LEU A 120 6.06 -12.51 43.08
CA LEU A 120 6.44 -13.85 42.65
C LEU A 120 6.99 -13.74 41.21
N VAL A 121 8.29 -14.00 41.03
CA VAL A 121 8.96 -13.99 39.73
C VAL A 121 9.21 -15.44 39.31
N THR A 122 8.73 -15.83 38.14
CA THR A 122 9.02 -17.14 37.53
C THR A 122 9.08 -17.03 35.99
N SER A 123 9.83 -17.92 35.34
CA SER A 123 10.07 -17.97 33.89
C SER A 123 9.59 -19.30 33.30
N VAL A 124 8.94 -19.25 32.13
CA VAL A 124 8.47 -20.42 31.35
C VAL A 124 8.72 -20.18 29.84
N PRO A 125 9.25 -21.14 29.07
CA PRO A 125 9.44 -21.02 27.62
C PRO A 125 8.15 -21.36 26.82
N ALA A 126 7.96 -20.69 25.68
CA ALA A 126 6.82 -20.86 24.76
C ALA A 126 7.22 -21.71 23.54
N ASP A 127 6.32 -22.61 23.13
CA ASP A 127 6.49 -23.60 22.06
C ASP A 127 5.79 -23.13 20.76
N LEU A 128 6.46 -23.23 19.61
CA LEU A 128 5.97 -22.81 18.30
C LEU A 128 5.82 -24.03 17.38
N THR A 129 4.57 -24.42 17.08
CA THR A 129 4.28 -25.38 16.00
C THR A 129 3.01 -24.99 15.23
N ARG A 130 3.14 -24.79 13.91
CA ARG A 130 2.13 -25.00 12.83
C ARG A 130 2.85 -24.78 11.49
N SER A 131 3.16 -25.83 10.72
CA SER A 131 2.32 -26.56 9.77
C SER A 131 1.93 -25.74 8.52
N ARG A 132 2.79 -25.80 7.50
CA ARG A 132 2.54 -25.35 6.12
C ARG A 132 1.63 -26.33 5.38
N SER A 133 0.66 -25.82 4.62
CA SER A 133 0.09 -26.52 3.46
C SER A 133 0.23 -25.64 2.22
N ARG A 134 0.73 -26.26 1.16
CA ARG A 134 1.14 -25.71 -0.12
C ARG A 134 0.02 -25.75 -1.17
N ARG A 135 -0.05 -24.67 -1.96
CA ARG A 135 0.05 -24.62 -3.45
C ARG A 135 -1.23 -24.83 -4.27
N TRP A 136 -1.48 -23.88 -5.20
CA TRP A 136 -1.27 -24.06 -6.66
C TRP A 136 -1.29 -22.71 -7.40
N ILE A 137 -0.21 -22.39 -8.09
CA ILE A 137 -0.07 -21.25 -9.03
C ILE A 137 -0.18 -21.84 -10.43
N GLY A 138 -1.17 -21.38 -11.20
CA GLY A 138 -1.26 -21.57 -12.65
C GLY A 138 -0.67 -20.34 -13.34
N THR A 139 0.22 -20.56 -14.28
CA THR A 139 0.90 -19.54 -15.08
C THR A 139 0.00 -19.06 -16.21
N HIS A 140 -0.49 -17.82 -16.15
CA HIS A 140 -0.79 -17.01 -17.33
C HIS A 140 0.12 -15.79 -17.31
N ASN A 141 0.51 -15.38 -18.50
CA ASN A 141 1.54 -14.39 -18.78
C ASN A 141 0.78 -13.12 -19.12
N ASP A 142 0.34 -12.40 -18.09
CA ASP A 142 -0.45 -11.18 -18.22
C ASP A 142 0.47 -9.99 -18.54
N VAL A 143 0.39 -9.55 -19.79
CA VAL A 143 0.90 -8.25 -20.22
C VAL A 143 0.02 -7.24 -19.50
N HIS A 144 0.64 -6.43 -18.65
CA HIS A 144 -0.05 -5.56 -17.70
C HIS A 144 -1.01 -4.63 -18.44
N SER A 145 -2.30 -4.76 -18.11
CA SER A 145 -3.41 -3.89 -18.50
C SER A 145 -3.21 -2.54 -17.84
N TYR A 146 -2.52 -1.60 -18.50
CA TYR A 146 -2.53 -0.21 -18.04
C TYR A 146 -3.86 0.40 -18.42
N ASP A 147 -4.55 0.94 -17.44
CA ASP A 147 -5.96 1.29 -17.51
C ASP A 147 -6.22 2.30 -18.63
N ILE A 148 -6.85 1.79 -19.70
CA ILE A 148 -7.36 2.63 -20.79
C ILE A 148 -8.83 2.86 -20.45
N MET A 149 -9.19 4.12 -20.19
CA MET A 149 -10.58 4.46 -19.92
C MET A 149 -11.44 4.13 -21.14
N SER A 150 -12.33 3.15 -20.97
CA SER A 150 -13.39 2.87 -21.93
C SER A 150 -14.39 4.02 -21.96
N LEU A 151 -15.12 4.16 -23.08
CA LEU A 151 -16.18 5.15 -23.17
C LEU A 151 -17.29 4.92 -22.12
N ALA A 152 -17.66 3.67 -21.88
CA ALA A 152 -18.65 3.30 -20.87
C ALA A 152 -18.21 3.74 -19.46
N SER A 153 -16.94 3.51 -19.11
CA SER A 153 -16.37 3.97 -17.84
C SER A 153 -16.40 5.50 -17.75
N TYR A 154 -15.97 6.22 -18.78
CA TYR A 154 -15.97 7.68 -18.77
C TYR A 154 -17.40 8.26 -18.65
N GLU A 155 -18.36 7.74 -19.41
CA GLU A 155 -19.75 8.21 -19.36
C GLU A 155 -20.38 7.99 -17.97
N LEU A 156 -20.10 6.85 -17.35
CA LEU A 156 -20.53 6.54 -16.00
C LEU A 156 -20.02 7.58 -14.99
N HIS A 157 -18.72 7.92 -15.03
CA HIS A 157 -18.14 8.98 -14.20
C HIS A 157 -18.75 10.35 -14.45
N GLU A 158 -18.89 10.75 -15.72
CA GLU A 158 -19.43 12.06 -16.08
C GLU A 158 -20.87 12.22 -15.57
N ARG A 159 -21.68 11.15 -15.64
CA ARG A 159 -23.04 11.14 -15.13
C ARG A 159 -23.07 11.23 -13.60
N LEU A 160 -22.16 10.53 -12.90
CA LEU A 160 -22.03 10.66 -11.45
C LEU A 160 -21.58 12.05 -10.99
N ASP A 161 -20.61 12.66 -11.67
CA ASP A 161 -20.13 14.01 -11.34
C ASP A 161 -21.24 15.06 -11.43
N ARG A 162 -22.15 14.91 -12.40
CA ARG A 162 -23.34 15.77 -12.51
C ARG A 162 -24.29 15.56 -11.32
N LEU A 163 -24.44 14.33 -10.84
CA LEU A 163 -25.30 14.01 -9.69
C LEU A 163 -24.66 14.49 -8.37
N SER A 164 -23.36 14.28 -8.18
CA SER A 164 -22.62 14.70 -6.98
C SER A 164 -22.63 16.23 -6.79
N SER A 165 -22.64 16.97 -7.91
CA SER A 165 -22.72 18.43 -7.91
C SER A 165 -24.13 18.99 -7.62
N ALA A 166 -25.18 18.16 -7.69
CA ALA A 166 -26.56 18.60 -7.52
C ALA A 166 -26.95 18.71 -6.04
N SER A 167 -27.37 19.90 -5.61
CA SER A 167 -27.79 20.17 -4.24
C SER A 167 -28.99 21.11 -4.20
N ALA A 168 -29.88 20.93 -3.23
CA ALA A 168 -31.10 21.71 -3.06
C ALA A 168 -31.25 22.27 -1.64
N ASP A 169 -32.06 23.32 -1.47
CA ASP A 169 -32.38 23.87 -0.14
C ASP A 169 -33.29 22.94 0.71
N ARG A 170 -33.84 21.88 0.11
CA ARG A 170 -34.86 20.99 0.70
C ARG A 170 -34.69 19.58 0.18
N ASP A 171 -35.33 18.63 0.87
CA ASP A 171 -35.33 17.21 0.50
C ASP A 171 -36.20 16.93 -0.73
N ILE A 172 -35.71 17.32 -1.92
CA ILE A 172 -36.43 17.24 -3.20
C ILE A 172 -35.72 16.40 -4.26
N LEU A 173 -34.56 15.83 -3.93
CA LEU A 173 -33.78 14.96 -4.81
C LEU A 173 -34.05 13.51 -4.40
N VAL A 174 -34.57 12.71 -5.33
CA VAL A 174 -34.99 11.33 -5.09
C VAL A 174 -33.94 10.38 -5.66
N THR A 175 -33.55 9.40 -4.84
CA THR A 175 -32.67 8.29 -5.20
C THR A 175 -33.42 6.98 -5.02
N VAL A 176 -33.34 6.12 -6.04
CA VAL A 176 -33.77 4.73 -5.98
C VAL A 176 -32.64 3.85 -6.47
N ALA A 177 -32.22 2.86 -5.68
CA ALA A 177 -31.30 1.81 -6.10
C ALA A 177 -31.91 0.45 -5.80
N VAL A 178 -31.86 -0.46 -6.77
CA VAL A 178 -32.51 -1.77 -6.71
C VAL A 178 -31.45 -2.84 -7.03
N PRO A 179 -31.07 -3.69 -6.06
CA PRO A 179 -30.14 -4.79 -6.32
C PRO A 179 -30.79 -5.86 -7.21
N PRO A 180 -30.01 -6.66 -7.96
CA PRO A 180 -30.55 -7.65 -8.90
C PRO A 180 -31.38 -8.76 -8.24
N GLU A 181 -31.25 -8.97 -6.92
CA GLU A 181 -32.05 -9.95 -6.17
C GLU A 181 -33.45 -9.44 -5.78
N GLU A 182 -33.70 -8.13 -5.86
CA GLU A 182 -35.00 -7.53 -5.51
C GLU A 182 -35.96 -7.52 -6.71
N SER A 183 -37.27 -7.47 -6.46
CA SER A 183 -38.25 -7.28 -7.53
C SER A 183 -38.58 -5.80 -7.76
N ILE A 184 -38.74 -5.39 -9.03
CA ILE A 184 -39.21 -4.03 -9.38
C ILE A 184 -40.52 -3.66 -8.65
N GLY A 185 -41.38 -4.65 -8.39
CA GLY A 185 -42.62 -4.45 -7.65
C GLY A 185 -42.44 -4.06 -6.18
N GLU A 186 -41.36 -4.50 -5.54
CA GLU A 186 -40.99 -4.11 -4.16
C GLU A 186 -40.41 -2.68 -4.15
N ALA A 187 -39.49 -2.38 -5.07
CA ALA A 187 -38.91 -1.03 -5.24
C ALA A 187 -39.96 0.04 -5.57
N ARG A 188 -41.03 -0.30 -6.32
CA ARG A 188 -42.12 0.63 -6.66
C ARG A 188 -43.00 1.04 -5.47
N GLN A 189 -43.15 0.17 -4.46
CA GLN A 189 -44.10 0.41 -3.36
C GLN A 189 -43.84 1.69 -2.55
N PRO A 190 -42.61 1.97 -2.09
CA PRO A 190 -42.34 3.19 -1.34
C PRO A 190 -42.54 4.45 -2.20
N VAL A 191 -42.09 4.44 -3.47
CA VAL A 191 -42.26 5.56 -4.41
C VAL A 191 -43.74 5.90 -4.63
N GLU A 192 -44.59 4.89 -4.87
CA GLU A 192 -46.03 5.09 -5.06
C GLU A 192 -46.73 5.57 -3.78
N THR A 193 -46.25 5.14 -2.61
CA THR A 193 -46.77 5.59 -1.32
C THR A 193 -46.50 7.08 -1.15
N ASP A 194 -45.26 7.51 -1.33
CA ASP A 194 -44.88 8.92 -1.17
C ASP A 194 -45.50 9.81 -2.25
N TYR A 195 -45.61 9.34 -3.50
CA TYR A 195 -46.33 10.06 -4.55
C TYR A 195 -47.83 10.24 -4.20
N ALA A 196 -48.47 9.20 -3.67
CA ALA A 196 -49.86 9.27 -3.24
C ALA A 196 -50.05 10.23 -2.05
N GLU A 197 -49.10 10.30 -1.11
CA GLU A 197 -49.08 11.27 -0.01
C GLU A 197 -48.85 12.70 -0.52
N ALA A 198 -47.88 12.89 -1.42
CA ALA A 198 -47.58 14.17 -2.05
C ALA A 198 -48.80 14.77 -2.77
N SER A 199 -49.60 13.93 -3.43
CA SER A 199 -50.81 14.36 -4.14
C SER A 199 -51.94 14.87 -3.22
N GLN A 200 -51.84 14.62 -1.90
CA GLN A 200 -52.88 14.94 -0.91
C GLN A 200 -52.50 16.08 0.05
N LEU A 201 -51.22 16.42 0.13
CA LEU A 201 -50.68 17.37 1.10
C LEU A 201 -50.39 18.74 0.46
N ASP A 202 -50.33 19.78 1.29
CA ASP A 202 -50.04 21.13 0.82
C ASP A 202 -48.56 21.26 0.36
N GLU A 203 -48.27 22.21 -0.54
CA GLU A 203 -46.92 22.52 -1.10
C GLU A 203 -45.84 22.83 -0.05
N ARG A 204 -46.22 23.00 1.22
CA ARG A 204 -45.29 23.16 2.35
C ARG A 204 -44.70 21.83 2.82
N SER A 205 -45.47 20.75 2.73
CA SER A 205 -45.06 19.40 3.12
C SER A 205 -44.46 18.65 1.94
N PHE A 206 -45.02 18.83 0.74
CA PHE A 206 -44.50 18.25 -0.50
C PHE A 206 -44.36 19.35 -1.55
N PRO A 207 -43.14 19.91 -1.71
CA PRO A 207 -42.88 20.87 -2.77
C PRO A 207 -43.14 20.25 -4.14
N LYS A 208 -43.70 21.04 -5.07
CA LYS A 208 -43.95 20.58 -6.44
C LYS A 208 -42.71 19.92 -7.10
N PRO A 209 -41.47 20.44 -6.95
CA PRO A 209 -40.28 19.76 -7.46
C PRO A 209 -40.11 18.30 -7.01
N LEU A 210 -40.43 17.98 -5.75
CA LEU A 210 -40.39 16.61 -5.24
C LEU A 210 -41.47 15.73 -5.89
N THR A 211 -42.66 16.28 -6.11
CA THR A 211 -43.74 15.55 -6.82
C THR A 211 -43.36 15.25 -8.27
N ASP A 212 -42.76 16.22 -8.97
CA ASP A 212 -42.29 16.06 -10.34
C ASP A 212 -41.15 15.00 -10.41
N ALA A 213 -40.26 14.98 -9.42
CA ALA A 213 -39.21 13.96 -9.28
C ALA A 213 -39.78 12.55 -9.05
N LEU A 214 -40.72 12.40 -8.09
CA LEU A 214 -41.40 11.12 -7.82
C LEU A 214 -42.19 10.61 -9.03
N GLU A 215 -42.82 11.50 -9.79
CA GLU A 215 -43.51 11.13 -11.04
C GLU A 215 -42.52 10.59 -12.08
N THR A 216 -41.35 11.22 -12.20
CA THR A 216 -40.26 10.80 -13.09
C THR A 216 -39.75 9.43 -12.71
N VAL A 217 -39.31 9.23 -11.46
CA VAL A 217 -38.84 7.92 -10.94
C VAL A 217 -39.86 6.83 -11.19
N ARG A 218 -41.14 7.11 -10.94
CA ARG A 218 -42.20 6.14 -11.19
C ARG A 218 -42.33 5.79 -12.67
N SER A 219 -42.20 6.79 -13.56
CA SER A 219 -42.22 6.55 -15.01
C SER A 219 -41.09 5.61 -15.41
N GLU A 220 -39.87 5.87 -14.96
CA GLU A 220 -38.69 5.05 -15.24
C GLU A 220 -38.85 3.62 -14.70
N LEU A 221 -39.24 3.46 -13.43
CA LEU A 221 -39.53 2.13 -12.85
C LEU A 221 -40.64 1.37 -13.60
N ASN A 222 -41.50 2.07 -14.35
CA ASN A 222 -42.55 1.43 -15.14
C ASN A 222 -42.08 0.82 -16.45
N GLU A 223 -40.88 1.18 -16.91
CA GLU A 223 -40.31 0.64 -18.14
C GLU A 223 -39.73 -0.77 -17.95
N TYR A 224 -39.51 -1.17 -16.69
CA TYR A 224 -38.90 -2.45 -16.32
C TYR A 224 -39.93 -3.47 -15.80
N ASP A 225 -39.90 -4.67 -16.39
CA ASP A 225 -40.62 -5.85 -15.89
C ASP A 225 -39.78 -6.65 -14.87
N GLU A 226 -38.46 -6.68 -15.05
CA GLU A 226 -37.46 -7.36 -14.21
C GLU A 226 -36.27 -6.40 -13.95
N VAL A 227 -35.53 -6.59 -12.86
CA VAL A 227 -34.32 -5.80 -12.57
C VAL A 227 -33.20 -6.25 -13.52
N PRO A 228 -32.41 -5.32 -14.10
CA PRO A 228 -31.23 -5.66 -14.91
C PRO A 228 -30.20 -6.51 -14.15
N GLU A 229 -29.27 -7.13 -14.88
CA GLU A 229 -28.32 -8.13 -14.35
C GLU A 229 -27.50 -7.64 -13.16
N ASN A 230 -27.13 -6.35 -13.17
CA ASN A 230 -26.31 -5.70 -12.14
C ASN A 230 -27.12 -4.68 -11.30
N GLY A 231 -28.44 -4.73 -11.34
CA GLY A 231 -29.29 -3.80 -10.59
C GLY A 231 -29.75 -2.59 -11.42
N LEU A 232 -30.44 -1.67 -10.76
CA LEU A 232 -31.01 -0.46 -11.36
C LEU A 232 -30.87 0.71 -10.39
N ALA A 233 -30.27 1.82 -10.83
CA ALA A 233 -30.24 3.07 -10.07
C ALA A 233 -30.94 4.20 -10.84
N ILE A 234 -31.84 4.92 -10.18
CA ILE A 234 -32.60 6.04 -10.75
C ILE A 234 -32.46 7.25 -9.83
N TYR A 235 -32.05 8.36 -10.43
CA TYR A 235 -31.92 9.66 -9.79
C TYR A 235 -32.84 10.64 -10.47
N ALA A 236 -33.64 11.38 -9.69
CA ALA A 236 -34.47 12.45 -10.23
C ALA A 236 -34.64 13.61 -9.25
N GLY A 237 -34.60 14.84 -9.74
CA GLY A 237 -34.76 16.03 -8.90
C GLY A 237 -34.70 17.32 -9.71
N ALA A 238 -35.17 18.42 -9.13
CA ALA A 238 -35.13 19.73 -9.78
C ALA A 238 -34.60 20.81 -8.81
N PRO A 239 -33.29 20.80 -8.49
CA PRO A 239 -32.69 21.72 -7.51
C PRO A 239 -32.83 23.19 -7.91
N ASP A 240 -32.57 23.50 -9.19
CA ASP A 240 -32.64 24.86 -9.76
C ASP A 240 -33.92 25.09 -10.58
N GLY A 241 -34.87 24.16 -10.54
CA GLY A 241 -36.12 24.20 -11.29
C GLY A 241 -36.08 23.50 -12.66
N ASP A 242 -34.89 23.16 -13.14
CA ASP A 242 -34.71 22.25 -14.28
C ASP A 242 -34.64 20.80 -13.78
N LEU A 243 -35.37 19.90 -14.43
CA LEU A 243 -35.43 18.49 -14.06
C LEU A 243 -34.12 17.79 -14.46
N ILE A 244 -33.43 17.25 -13.47
CA ILE A 244 -32.31 16.33 -13.60
C ILE A 244 -32.87 14.92 -13.50
N THR A 245 -32.51 14.04 -14.43
CA THR A 245 -32.82 12.62 -14.37
C THR A 245 -31.65 11.79 -14.90
N SER A 246 -31.36 10.67 -14.25
CA SER A 246 -30.34 9.71 -14.68
C SER A 246 -30.77 8.31 -14.29
N VAL A 247 -30.65 7.36 -15.22
CA VAL A 247 -31.06 5.96 -15.06
C VAL A 247 -29.88 5.07 -15.43
N PHE A 248 -29.38 4.29 -14.48
CA PHE A 248 -28.30 3.34 -14.69
C PHE A 248 -28.85 1.93 -14.64
N ASP A 249 -28.95 1.31 -15.82
CA ASP A 249 -29.45 -0.05 -16.06
C ASP A 249 -28.39 -0.96 -16.73
N ASP A 250 -27.21 -0.41 -16.96
CA ASP A 250 -26.05 -0.98 -17.66
C ASP A 250 -24.78 -0.98 -16.78
N LEU A 251 -24.98 -1.09 -15.46
CA LEU A 251 -23.90 -1.05 -14.47
C LEU A 251 -22.86 -2.17 -14.69
N PRO A 252 -21.54 -1.92 -14.60
CA PRO A 252 -20.50 -2.95 -14.75
C PRO A 252 -20.44 -3.93 -13.57
N VAL A 253 -20.83 -3.47 -12.37
CA VAL A 253 -20.84 -4.25 -11.12
C VAL A 253 -22.23 -4.17 -10.50
N ALA A 254 -22.64 -5.22 -9.80
CA ALA A 254 -23.96 -5.30 -9.19
C ALA A 254 -24.09 -4.39 -7.96
N ILE A 255 -25.23 -3.69 -7.84
CA ILE A 255 -25.58 -2.96 -6.61
C ILE A 255 -25.87 -3.97 -5.48
N ASP A 256 -25.24 -3.78 -4.32
CA ASP A 256 -25.40 -4.67 -3.15
C ASP A 256 -26.60 -4.31 -2.26
N GLU A 257 -26.99 -3.04 -2.19
CA GLU A 257 -28.01 -2.54 -1.26
C GLU A 257 -29.19 -1.84 -1.95
N SER A 258 -30.38 -2.05 -1.38
CA SER A 258 -31.61 -1.37 -1.80
C SER A 258 -31.75 -0.02 -1.11
N ILE A 259 -31.90 1.04 -1.89
CA ILE A 259 -32.03 2.41 -1.39
C ILE A 259 -33.28 3.06 -1.96
N TYR A 260 -34.07 3.66 -1.08
CA TYR A 260 -35.12 4.60 -1.44
C TYR A 260 -35.05 5.79 -0.48
N ARG A 261 -34.73 6.96 -1.03
CA ARG A 261 -34.57 8.17 -0.22
C ARG A 261 -34.89 9.42 -1.02
N HIS A 262 -35.44 10.42 -0.35
CA HIS A 262 -35.40 11.79 -0.84
C HIS A 262 -34.62 12.68 0.14
N ALA A 263 -33.67 13.45 -0.37
CA ALA A 263 -32.76 14.29 0.41
C ALA A 263 -32.44 15.57 -0.35
N ASN A 264 -31.63 16.43 0.27
CA ASN A 264 -31.18 17.68 -0.33
C ASN A 264 -29.99 17.48 -1.28
N GLU A 265 -29.40 16.28 -1.30
CA GLU A 265 -28.31 15.81 -2.18
C GLU A 265 -28.70 14.39 -2.65
N PHE A 266 -28.18 13.94 -3.80
CA PHE A 266 -28.39 12.55 -4.24
C PHE A 266 -27.56 11.58 -3.38
N ASP A 267 -28.09 10.38 -3.20
CA ASP A 267 -27.44 9.32 -2.41
C ASP A 267 -26.61 8.45 -3.37
N LEU A 268 -25.29 8.65 -3.39
CA LEU A 268 -24.39 7.97 -4.34
C LEU A 268 -23.78 6.69 -3.78
N GLU A 269 -24.00 6.36 -2.49
CA GLU A 269 -23.56 5.12 -1.85
C GLU A 269 -23.79 3.86 -2.73
N PRO A 270 -24.95 3.65 -3.39
CA PRO A 270 -25.17 2.43 -4.18
C PRO A 270 -24.37 2.35 -5.48
N LEU A 271 -23.70 3.43 -5.90
CA LEU A 271 -22.87 3.47 -7.10
C LEU A 271 -21.37 3.70 -6.80
N GLU A 272 -20.98 3.85 -5.53
CA GLU A 272 -19.57 4.04 -5.13
C GLU A 272 -18.69 2.89 -5.68
N ASP A 273 -19.07 1.64 -5.43
CA ASP A 273 -18.36 0.44 -5.91
C ASP A 273 -18.43 0.25 -7.43
N VAL A 274 -19.30 0.99 -8.14
CA VAL A 274 -19.58 0.78 -9.56
C VAL A 274 -18.75 1.69 -10.45
N THR A 275 -18.32 2.83 -9.91
CA THR A 275 -17.69 3.89 -10.70
C THR A 275 -16.20 3.90 -10.65
N GLU A 276 -15.58 3.22 -9.70
CA GLU A 276 -14.15 3.32 -9.55
C GLU A 276 -13.47 2.33 -10.54
N PRO A 277 -12.62 2.80 -11.47
CA PRO A 277 -11.54 1.93 -11.88
C PRO A 277 -10.78 1.66 -10.58
N GLU A 278 -10.80 0.41 -10.10
CA GLU A 278 -10.10 0.04 -8.88
C GLU A 278 -8.60 0.31 -9.08
N SER A 279 -8.18 1.55 -8.83
CA SER A 279 -6.79 1.96 -8.89
C SER A 279 -6.12 1.29 -7.72
N ASN A 280 -5.62 0.08 -7.95
CA ASN A 280 -5.16 -0.85 -6.96
C ASN A 280 -3.72 -0.53 -6.58
N TYR A 281 -3.54 0.65 -6.00
CA TYR A 281 -2.25 1.08 -5.49
C TYR A 281 -2.01 0.57 -4.07
N ARG A 282 -0.77 0.16 -3.81
CA ARG A 282 -0.33 -0.23 -2.47
C ARG A 282 0.74 0.70 -1.95
N LEU A 283 0.67 1.01 -0.67
CA LEU A 283 1.56 1.91 0.02
C LEU A 283 2.43 1.11 0.98
N LEU A 284 3.75 1.17 0.78
CA LEU A 284 4.72 0.54 1.66
C LEU A 284 5.61 1.62 2.27
N VAL A 285 5.52 1.83 3.58
CA VAL A 285 6.39 2.76 4.30
C VAL A 285 7.35 2.01 5.20
N VAL A 286 8.64 2.30 5.07
CA VAL A 286 9.72 1.67 5.85
C VAL A 286 10.61 2.73 6.49
N GLU A 287 10.73 2.67 7.81
CA GLU A 287 11.68 3.46 8.60
C GLU A 287 12.45 2.54 9.57
N ARG A 288 13.50 3.06 10.20
CA ARG A 288 14.25 2.33 11.25
C ARG A 288 13.38 1.97 12.46
N GLY A 289 12.38 2.78 12.78
CA GLY A 289 11.51 2.61 13.95
C GLY A 289 10.28 1.74 13.70
N GLY A 290 9.96 1.40 12.46
CA GLY A 290 8.76 0.65 12.11
C GLY A 290 8.48 0.66 10.62
N ALA A 291 7.37 0.05 10.24
CA ALA A 291 6.87 0.06 8.88
C ALA A 291 5.34 0.02 8.88
N ALA A 292 4.76 0.44 7.77
CA ALA A 292 3.32 0.41 7.54
C ALA A 292 3.02 -0.04 6.11
N LEU A 293 1.93 -0.77 5.97
CA LEU A 293 1.32 -1.22 4.73
C LEU A 293 -0.06 -0.58 4.64
N GLY A 294 -0.42 -0.06 3.46
CA GLY A 294 -1.73 0.51 3.21
C GLY A 294 -2.18 0.26 1.78
N ARG A 295 -3.47 0.48 1.56
CA ARG A 295 -4.08 0.63 0.24
C ARG A 295 -4.29 2.11 -0.01
N LEU A 296 -4.31 2.47 -1.29
CA LEU A 296 -4.73 3.77 -1.75
C LEU A 296 -5.87 3.52 -2.73
N ASP A 297 -7.00 4.12 -2.41
CA ASP A 297 -8.24 4.16 -3.19
C ASP A 297 -8.70 5.62 -3.27
N ASP A 298 -9.84 5.87 -3.93
CA ASP A 298 -10.39 7.22 -4.11
C ASP A 298 -10.87 7.86 -2.78
N GLU A 299 -11.28 7.05 -1.80
CA GLU A 299 -11.57 7.51 -0.43
C GLU A 299 -10.30 7.96 0.32
N GLY A 300 -9.15 7.45 -0.11
CA GLY A 300 -7.82 7.85 0.29
C GLY A 300 -7.00 6.68 0.80
N VAL A 301 -6.45 6.82 2.02
CA VAL A 301 -5.50 5.82 2.55
C VAL A 301 -6.19 4.92 3.56
N ASP A 302 -6.37 3.65 3.20
CA ASP A 302 -6.77 2.56 4.10
C ASP A 302 -5.54 1.81 4.67
N PRO A 303 -5.23 1.94 5.97
CA PRO A 303 -4.09 1.25 6.59
C PRO A 303 -4.37 -0.24 6.82
N VAL A 304 -3.57 -1.10 6.18
CA VAL A 304 -3.67 -2.57 6.31
C VAL A 304 -2.95 -3.08 7.56
N GLU A 305 -1.69 -2.70 7.73
CA GLU A 305 -0.87 -3.15 8.88
C GLU A 305 0.14 -2.06 9.28
N THR A 306 0.39 -1.89 10.58
CA THR A 306 1.51 -1.09 11.10
C THR A 306 2.25 -1.91 12.15
N PHE A 307 3.58 -1.90 12.10
CA PHE A 307 4.40 -2.66 13.02
C PHE A 307 5.69 -1.94 13.40
N GLU A 308 6.06 -2.06 14.68
CA GLU A 308 7.22 -1.38 15.27
C GLU A 308 8.50 -2.22 15.13
N SER A 309 9.61 -1.56 14.84
CA SER A 309 10.92 -2.20 14.80
C SER A 309 11.49 -2.33 16.22
N GLN A 310 11.96 -3.53 16.59
CA GLN A 310 12.70 -3.74 17.84
C GLN A 310 14.20 -3.40 17.73
N VAL A 311 14.64 -2.80 16.61
CA VAL A 311 16.05 -2.46 16.37
C VAL A 311 16.52 -1.36 17.34
N PRO A 312 17.51 -1.63 18.22
CA PRO A 312 18.03 -0.65 19.16
C PRO A 312 18.66 0.55 18.46
N GLY A 313 18.33 1.75 18.91
CA GLY A 313 18.94 3.00 18.42
C GLY A 313 20.47 3.07 18.58
N LYS A 314 21.09 4.12 18.02
CA LYS A 314 22.54 4.38 18.15
C LYS A 314 22.92 4.55 19.62
N SER A 315 23.88 3.75 20.08
CA SER A 315 24.48 3.86 21.41
C SER A 315 25.71 4.79 21.35
N SER A 316 25.84 5.68 22.34
CA SER A 316 26.98 6.59 22.48
C SER A 316 28.20 5.96 23.18
N ALA A 317 28.12 4.67 23.52
CA ALA A 317 29.15 3.96 24.27
C ALA A 317 30.30 3.53 23.35
N GLY A 318 31.40 4.29 23.36
CA GLY A 318 32.65 3.93 22.68
C GLY A 318 33.43 2.83 23.40
N GLY A 319 34.23 2.07 22.66
CA GLY A 319 35.13 1.02 23.17
C GLY A 319 35.10 -0.27 22.35
N GLN A 320 35.75 -1.33 22.84
CA GLN A 320 35.89 -2.64 22.17
C GLN A 320 34.55 -3.35 21.86
N SER A 321 33.49 -3.01 22.60
CA SER A 321 32.15 -3.57 22.36
C SER A 321 31.32 -2.79 21.34
N ALA A 322 31.76 -1.59 20.93
CA ALA A 322 31.01 -0.75 20.00
C ALA A 322 30.82 -1.42 18.65
N GLU A 323 31.88 -2.01 18.08
CA GLU A 323 31.80 -2.78 16.83
C GLU A 323 30.84 -3.97 16.92
N ARG A 324 30.76 -4.64 18.08
CA ARG A 324 29.82 -5.76 18.28
C ARG A 324 28.37 -5.25 18.25
N PHE A 325 28.08 -4.16 18.96
CA PHE A 325 26.73 -3.58 18.98
C PHE A 325 26.31 -3.01 17.62
N GLU A 326 27.26 -2.51 16.84
CA GLU A 326 27.00 -2.08 15.47
C GLU A 326 26.62 -3.26 14.56
N ARG A 327 27.38 -4.37 14.61
CA ARG A 327 27.05 -5.58 13.84
C ARG A 327 25.73 -6.21 14.24
N ASP A 328 25.44 -6.30 15.55
CA ASP A 328 24.17 -6.82 16.02
C ASP A 328 23.00 -5.94 15.57
N ARG A 329 23.18 -4.61 15.52
CA ARG A 329 22.18 -3.68 14.99
C ARG A 329 21.99 -3.83 13.48
N GLU A 330 23.07 -3.98 12.71
CA GLU A 330 22.98 -4.25 11.26
C GLU A 330 22.22 -5.54 10.96
N ARG A 331 22.51 -6.62 11.70
CA ARG A 331 21.78 -7.89 11.55
C ARG A 331 20.28 -7.72 11.81
N GLN A 332 19.91 -7.06 12.92
CA GLN A 332 18.51 -6.86 13.28
C GLN A 332 17.76 -5.96 12.29
N LYS A 333 18.45 -4.99 11.66
CA LYS A 333 17.85 -4.19 10.59
C LYS A 333 17.50 -5.03 9.38
N ARG A 334 18.42 -5.91 8.95
CA ARG A 334 18.17 -6.83 7.84
C ARG A 334 17.03 -7.77 8.14
N GLU A 335 17.04 -8.38 9.32
CA GLU A 335 15.93 -9.23 9.78
C GLU A 335 14.59 -8.48 9.77
N PHE A 336 14.59 -7.21 10.18
CA PHE A 336 13.41 -6.35 10.11
C PHE A 336 12.98 -6.05 8.67
N PHE A 337 13.91 -5.75 7.76
CA PHE A 337 13.58 -5.50 6.35
C PHE A 337 13.05 -6.75 5.64
N ASP A 338 13.64 -7.92 5.87
CA ASP A 338 13.11 -9.19 5.36
C ASP A 338 11.70 -9.46 5.92
N GLU A 339 11.48 -9.14 7.20
CA GLU A 339 10.18 -9.27 7.85
C GLU A 339 9.11 -8.35 7.23
N VAL A 340 9.49 -7.11 6.87
CA VAL A 340 8.64 -6.16 6.13
C VAL A 340 8.30 -6.72 4.75
N ALA A 341 9.31 -7.18 4.00
CA ALA A 341 9.13 -7.71 2.66
C ALA A 341 8.21 -8.93 2.63
N GLU A 342 8.36 -9.86 3.59
CA GLU A 342 7.49 -11.04 3.70
C GLU A 342 6.04 -10.65 4.03
N ARG A 343 5.82 -9.58 4.79
CA ARG A 343 4.46 -9.08 5.05
C ARG A 343 3.85 -8.40 3.85
N ALA A 344 4.63 -7.57 3.13
CA ALA A 344 4.19 -6.96 1.88
C ALA A 344 3.80 -8.05 0.86
N GLU A 345 4.60 -9.11 0.71
CA GLU A 345 4.27 -10.27 -0.12
C GLU A 345 2.92 -10.89 0.27
N ARG A 346 2.69 -11.12 1.57
CA ARG A 346 1.43 -11.71 2.03
C ARG A 346 0.22 -10.78 1.90
N ALA A 347 0.43 -9.47 1.94
CA ALA A 347 -0.65 -8.49 1.91
C ALA A 347 -1.03 -8.09 0.47
N PHE A 348 -0.08 -8.11 -0.46
CA PHE A 348 -0.24 -7.49 -1.78
C PHE A 348 -0.33 -8.49 -2.94
N LEU A 349 0.27 -9.69 -2.86
CA LEU A 349 0.42 -10.57 -4.03
C LEU A 349 -0.82 -11.37 -4.46
N ASP A 350 -1.88 -11.37 -3.66
CA ASP A 350 -3.13 -12.06 -3.98
C ASP A 350 -4.15 -11.14 -4.69
N GLU A 351 -3.73 -9.93 -5.06
CA GLU A 351 -4.56 -8.87 -5.66
C GLU A 351 -3.92 -8.42 -7.00
N ASP A 352 -4.75 -8.00 -7.96
CA ASP A 352 -4.27 -7.31 -9.16
C ASP A 352 -3.92 -5.87 -8.78
N LEU A 353 -2.71 -5.41 -9.13
CA LEU A 353 -2.16 -4.14 -8.65
C LEU A 353 -1.64 -3.29 -9.80
N ASP A 354 -2.00 -2.01 -9.81
CA ASP A 354 -1.49 -1.03 -10.78
C ASP A 354 -0.08 -0.54 -10.43
N GLY A 355 0.22 -0.51 -9.13
CA GLY A 355 1.54 -0.17 -8.64
C GLY A 355 1.70 -0.11 -7.13
N ILE A 356 2.95 0.09 -6.72
CA ILE A 356 3.34 0.19 -5.32
C ILE A 356 4.21 1.44 -5.13
N LEU A 357 3.83 2.26 -4.17
CA LEU A 357 4.64 3.39 -3.71
C LEU A 357 5.49 2.95 -2.52
N LEU A 358 6.78 3.29 -2.53
CA LEU A 358 7.72 3.01 -1.45
C LEU A 358 8.12 4.29 -0.71
N GLY A 359 7.72 4.41 0.54
CA GLY A 359 8.04 5.52 1.42
C GLY A 359 9.13 5.17 2.43
N GLY A 360 10.01 6.11 2.71
CA GLY A 360 10.92 6.04 3.85
C GLY A 360 11.90 7.21 3.85
N THR A 361 12.83 7.26 4.80
CA THR A 361 13.98 8.17 4.59
C THR A 361 14.81 7.64 3.42
N THR A 362 15.44 8.52 2.63
CA THR A 362 16.24 8.12 1.45
C THR A 362 17.21 6.97 1.76
N GLY A 363 17.98 7.09 2.84
CA GLY A 363 18.91 6.03 3.23
C GLY A 363 18.23 4.77 3.75
N THR A 364 17.00 4.83 4.27
CA THR A 364 16.26 3.62 4.64
C THR A 364 15.74 2.90 3.40
N ILE A 365 15.21 3.63 2.42
CA ILE A 365 14.75 3.06 1.14
C ILE A 365 15.92 2.36 0.43
N GLU A 366 17.06 3.03 0.29
CA GLU A 366 18.27 2.46 -0.33
C GLU A 366 18.67 1.14 0.35
N ASN A 367 18.75 1.13 1.68
CA ASN A 367 19.10 -0.10 2.41
C ASN A 367 18.02 -1.18 2.32
N PHE A 368 16.74 -0.81 2.31
CA PHE A 368 15.64 -1.76 2.14
C PHE A 368 15.73 -2.44 0.77
N ARG A 369 15.94 -1.67 -0.30
CA ARG A 369 16.10 -2.17 -1.67
C ARG A 369 17.33 -3.06 -1.84
N GLU A 370 18.43 -2.73 -1.18
CA GLU A 370 19.67 -3.51 -1.29
C GLU A 370 19.71 -4.75 -0.40
N GLU A 371 19.10 -4.68 0.78
CA GLU A 371 19.26 -5.69 1.83
C GLU A 371 18.04 -6.58 2.06
N ALA A 372 16.83 -6.12 1.74
CA ALA A 372 15.62 -6.92 1.89
C ALA A 372 15.46 -7.95 0.76
N THR A 373 14.83 -9.07 1.08
CA THR A 373 14.42 -10.05 0.08
C THR A 373 12.97 -9.80 -0.37
N LEU A 374 12.74 -8.76 -1.19
CA LEU A 374 11.42 -8.47 -1.76
C LEU A 374 11.13 -9.38 -2.96
N ASP A 375 9.88 -9.84 -3.12
CA ASP A 375 9.48 -10.63 -4.28
C ASP A 375 9.61 -9.77 -5.55
N HIS A 376 10.24 -10.31 -6.60
CA HIS A 376 10.45 -9.64 -7.89
C HIS A 376 9.16 -9.04 -8.49
N ARG A 377 7.99 -9.67 -8.29
CA ARG A 377 6.72 -9.14 -8.78
C ARG A 377 6.36 -7.82 -8.11
N LEU A 378 6.58 -7.71 -6.80
CA LEU A 378 6.39 -6.45 -6.09
C LEU A 378 7.44 -5.43 -6.49
N GLU A 379 8.69 -5.86 -6.74
CA GLU A 379 9.75 -4.96 -7.21
C GLU A 379 9.45 -4.35 -8.59
N GLU A 380 8.89 -5.15 -9.50
CA GLU A 380 8.48 -4.73 -10.84
C GLU A 380 7.31 -3.74 -10.82
N LEU A 381 6.47 -3.81 -9.77
CA LEU A 381 5.33 -2.92 -9.55
C LEU A 381 5.69 -1.64 -8.79
N LEU A 382 6.93 -1.45 -8.35
CA LEU A 382 7.33 -0.20 -7.67
C LEU A 382 7.36 0.97 -8.67
N ILE A 383 6.40 1.88 -8.56
CA ILE A 383 6.26 3.04 -9.45
C ILE A 383 7.03 4.27 -8.96
N GLY A 384 7.39 4.31 -7.67
CA GLY A 384 8.20 5.42 -7.14
C GLY A 384 8.65 5.25 -5.69
N GLU A 385 9.66 6.05 -5.33
CA GLU A 385 10.30 6.07 -4.02
C GLU A 385 10.28 7.49 -3.43
N PHE A 386 9.66 7.66 -2.26
CA PHE A 386 9.37 8.98 -1.71
C PHE A 386 9.87 9.14 -0.28
N ALA A 387 10.47 10.30 -0.02
CA ALA A 387 10.92 10.65 1.30
C ALA A 387 9.74 10.87 2.25
N VAL A 388 9.54 10.02 3.26
CA VAL A 388 8.53 10.22 4.31
C VAL A 388 9.14 10.20 5.72
N GLU A 389 8.48 10.88 6.66
CA GLU A 389 9.04 11.15 8.00
C GLU A 389 8.58 10.14 9.07
N TYR A 390 7.46 9.46 8.85
CA TYR A 390 6.80 8.62 9.84
C TYR A 390 6.61 7.20 9.34
N ALA A 391 6.67 6.23 10.26
CA ALA A 391 6.65 4.80 9.95
C ALA A 391 5.31 4.12 10.31
N GLY A 392 4.21 4.82 10.05
CA GLY A 392 2.85 4.47 10.45
C GLY A 392 1.83 5.10 9.50
N GLU A 393 0.56 5.16 9.89
CA GLU A 393 -0.51 5.72 9.05
C GLU A 393 -0.25 7.15 8.56
N GLN A 394 0.41 7.99 9.37
CA GLN A 394 0.80 9.35 8.94
C GLN A 394 1.82 9.32 7.79
N GLY A 395 2.70 8.31 7.79
CA GLY A 395 3.64 8.07 6.71
C GLY A 395 2.93 7.61 5.44
N LEU A 396 1.92 6.75 5.56
CA LEU A 396 1.11 6.29 4.41
C LEU A 396 0.39 7.47 3.74
N ARG A 397 -0.29 8.32 4.53
CA ARG A 397 -0.94 9.54 4.00
C ARG A 397 0.04 10.48 3.30
N GLN A 398 1.23 10.69 3.90
CA GLN A 398 2.28 11.49 3.27
C GLN A 398 2.86 10.84 2.01
N LEU A 399 2.91 9.51 1.95
CA LEU A 399 3.38 8.77 0.80
C LEU A 399 2.39 8.92 -0.37
N ALA A 400 1.09 8.78 -0.12
CA ALA A 400 0.04 9.00 -1.11
C ALA A 400 0.13 10.41 -1.70
N GLU A 401 0.15 11.45 -0.85
CA GLU A 401 0.26 12.85 -1.29
C GLU A 401 1.52 13.11 -2.15
N LYS A 402 2.65 12.49 -1.81
CA LYS A 402 3.89 12.67 -2.58
C LYS A 402 3.95 11.84 -3.84
N GLY A 403 3.24 10.71 -3.85
CA GLY A 403 3.20 9.75 -4.94
C GLY A 403 2.16 10.07 -6.01
N GLU A 404 1.28 11.04 -5.77
CA GLU A 404 0.21 11.47 -6.68
C GLU A 404 0.72 11.61 -8.12
N GLU A 405 1.77 12.41 -8.37
CA GLU A 405 2.34 12.60 -9.71
C GLU A 405 2.84 11.29 -10.38
N ALA A 406 3.33 10.33 -9.59
CA ALA A 406 3.80 9.04 -10.12
C ALA A 406 2.65 8.07 -10.44
N ILE A 407 1.56 8.13 -9.67
CA ILE A 407 0.30 7.42 -9.95
C ILE A 407 -0.30 7.98 -11.24
N ASP A 408 -0.46 9.30 -11.28
CA ASP A 408 -0.87 10.07 -12.44
C ASP A 408 -0.10 9.73 -13.72
N GLU A 409 1.21 9.54 -13.62
CA GLU A 409 2.06 9.13 -14.74
C GLU A 409 1.85 7.67 -15.13
N ARG A 410 1.63 6.80 -14.14
CA ARG A 410 1.39 5.36 -14.29
C ARG A 410 0.05 5.08 -14.97
N ASP A 411 -1.03 5.74 -14.53
CA ASP A 411 -2.37 5.59 -15.09
C ASP A 411 -2.40 6.05 -16.55
N ARG A 412 -1.64 7.10 -16.87
CA ARG A 412 -1.55 7.62 -18.24
C ARG A 412 -0.66 6.80 -19.18
N VAL A 413 -0.07 5.68 -18.75
CA VAL A 413 0.79 4.85 -19.63
C VAL A 413 0.01 4.32 -20.84
N GLY A 414 -1.18 3.75 -20.63
CA GLY A 414 -2.01 3.22 -21.71
C GLY A 414 -2.41 4.29 -22.73
N ALA A 415 -2.84 5.47 -22.24
CA ALA A 415 -3.17 6.61 -23.08
C ALA A 415 -1.95 7.11 -23.90
N ARG A 416 -0.76 7.17 -23.29
CA ARG A 416 0.48 7.57 -23.99
C ARG A 416 0.89 6.56 -25.06
N GLU A 417 0.82 5.27 -24.78
CA GLU A 417 1.15 4.21 -25.75
C GLU A 417 0.18 4.20 -26.93
N THR A 418 -1.12 4.40 -26.66
CA THR A 418 -2.17 4.51 -27.67
C THR A 418 -1.94 5.72 -28.58
N LEU A 419 -1.70 6.90 -28.00
CA LEU A 419 -1.38 8.11 -28.77
C LEU A 419 -0.05 7.99 -29.53
N ALA A 420 0.95 7.33 -28.96
CA ALA A 420 2.22 7.10 -29.64
C ALA A 420 2.02 6.24 -30.90
N THR A 421 1.23 5.17 -30.78
CA THR A 421 0.85 4.30 -31.91
C THR A 421 0.11 5.08 -32.98
N PHE A 422 -0.88 5.88 -32.58
CA PHE A 422 -1.62 6.76 -33.49
C PHE A 422 -0.70 7.78 -34.20
N PHE A 423 0.17 8.48 -33.46
CA PHE A 423 1.09 9.45 -34.06
C PHE A 423 2.15 8.81 -34.96
N GLU A 424 2.51 7.55 -34.72
CA GLU A 424 3.35 6.77 -35.61
C GLU A 424 2.61 6.45 -36.91
N ALA A 425 1.37 5.98 -36.81
CA ALA A 425 0.51 5.71 -37.98
C ALA A 425 0.29 6.98 -38.83
N VAL A 426 0.05 8.14 -38.22
CA VAL A 426 -0.09 9.43 -38.94
C VAL A 426 1.17 9.82 -39.72
N ARG A 427 2.36 9.36 -39.29
CA ARG A 427 3.63 9.67 -39.97
C ARG A 427 3.98 8.68 -41.07
N ASP A 428 3.37 7.51 -41.07
CA ASP A 428 3.62 6.44 -42.02
C ASP A 428 2.50 6.40 -43.06
N ASP A 429 2.77 6.90 -44.27
CA ASP A 429 1.79 6.97 -45.37
C ASP A 429 1.20 5.59 -45.75
N ASP A 430 1.83 4.48 -45.34
CA ASP A 430 1.37 3.11 -45.59
C ASP A 430 0.43 2.57 -44.48
N GLN A 431 0.27 3.27 -43.35
CA GLN A 431 -0.61 2.86 -42.25
C GLN A 431 -2.02 3.45 -42.43
N PRO A 432 -3.08 2.63 -42.35
CA PRO A 432 -4.45 3.11 -42.47
C PRO A 432 -4.89 3.81 -41.17
N VAL A 433 -5.01 5.13 -41.23
CA VAL A 433 -5.36 6.01 -40.10
C VAL A 433 -6.31 7.10 -40.59
N ALA A 434 -7.26 7.50 -39.75
CA ALA A 434 -8.13 8.65 -39.98
C ALA A 434 -8.00 9.64 -38.82
N TYR A 435 -8.11 10.94 -39.10
CA TYR A 435 -8.00 11.96 -38.06
C TYR A 435 -8.86 13.18 -38.33
N GLY A 436 -9.32 13.82 -37.25
CA GLY A 436 -10.35 14.84 -37.32
C GLY A 436 -11.74 14.26 -37.60
N ARG A 437 -12.76 15.08 -37.35
CA ARG A 437 -14.16 14.63 -37.38
C ARG A 437 -14.60 14.07 -38.73
N GLU A 438 -14.22 14.70 -39.84
CA GLU A 438 -14.69 14.34 -41.18
C GLU A 438 -14.12 12.98 -41.64
N GLU A 439 -12.80 12.78 -41.55
CA GLU A 439 -12.18 11.52 -41.97
C GLU A 439 -12.57 10.34 -41.06
N VAL A 440 -12.74 10.59 -39.76
CA VAL A 440 -13.19 9.56 -38.82
C VAL A 440 -14.67 9.22 -39.02
N ASP A 441 -15.50 10.20 -39.34
CA ASP A 441 -16.90 9.98 -39.71
C ASP A 441 -17.01 9.08 -40.94
N ASP A 442 -16.25 9.40 -42.00
CA ASP A 442 -16.15 8.57 -43.20
C ASP A 442 -15.65 7.14 -42.87
N ALA A 443 -14.61 7.03 -42.04
CA ALA A 443 -14.07 5.73 -41.62
C ALA A 443 -15.10 4.86 -40.90
N LEU A 444 -15.90 5.47 -40.03
CA LEU A 444 -16.99 4.79 -39.33
C LEU A 444 -18.09 4.36 -40.30
N GLU A 445 -18.42 5.16 -41.33
CA GLU A 445 -19.38 4.77 -42.37
C GLU A 445 -18.93 3.54 -43.18
N PHE A 446 -17.63 3.34 -43.34
CA PHE A 446 -17.05 2.20 -44.07
C PHE A 446 -16.75 0.98 -43.20
N ASP A 447 -17.15 0.96 -41.92
CA ASP A 447 -16.81 -0.07 -40.93
C ASP A 447 -15.29 -0.32 -40.80
N ALA A 448 -14.49 0.72 -41.06
CA ALA A 448 -13.05 0.63 -41.17
C ALA A 448 -12.32 0.79 -39.83
N VAL A 449 -12.99 1.22 -38.77
CA VAL A 449 -12.36 1.57 -37.50
C VAL A 449 -12.01 0.32 -36.69
N GLU A 450 -10.73 0.20 -36.30
CA GLU A 450 -10.26 -0.79 -35.33
C GLU A 450 -10.28 -0.22 -33.92
N THR A 451 -9.63 0.93 -33.74
CA THR A 451 -9.56 1.66 -32.47
C THR A 451 -9.91 3.11 -32.71
N LEU A 452 -10.98 3.58 -32.09
CA LEU A 452 -11.40 4.97 -32.07
C LEU A 452 -10.75 5.67 -30.86
N LEU A 453 -10.13 6.83 -31.10
CA LEU A 453 -9.48 7.65 -30.08
C LEU A 453 -10.27 8.94 -29.94
N LEU A 454 -10.79 9.21 -28.74
CA LEU A 454 -11.57 10.39 -28.44
C LEU A 454 -10.99 11.12 -27.24
N SER A 455 -10.92 12.45 -27.28
CA SER A 455 -10.41 13.25 -26.17
C SER A 455 -11.49 13.65 -25.17
N THR A 456 -11.16 13.70 -23.89
CA THR A 456 -11.98 14.30 -22.82
C THR A 456 -12.33 15.79 -23.03
N ALA A 457 -11.64 16.47 -23.95
CA ALA A 457 -11.97 17.84 -24.35
C ALA A 457 -13.25 17.96 -25.21
N LEU A 458 -13.77 16.83 -25.73
CA LEU A 458 -14.99 16.79 -26.53
C LEU A 458 -16.25 16.92 -25.67
N GLU A 459 -17.36 17.36 -26.28
CA GLU A 459 -18.65 17.33 -25.60
C GLU A 459 -19.11 15.87 -25.40
N GLY A 460 -19.72 15.54 -24.25
CA GLY A 460 -20.18 14.17 -23.95
C GLY A 460 -21.09 13.58 -25.03
N THR A 461 -21.91 14.39 -25.70
CA THR A 461 -22.74 13.93 -26.83
C THR A 461 -21.90 13.52 -28.05
N ASP A 462 -20.80 14.22 -28.34
CA ASP A 462 -19.89 13.83 -29.42
C ASP A 462 -19.19 12.51 -29.06
N LEU A 463 -18.76 12.36 -27.80
CA LEU A 463 -18.13 11.12 -27.31
C LEU A 463 -19.03 9.90 -27.53
N GLN A 464 -20.28 9.98 -27.07
CA GLN A 464 -21.29 8.94 -27.24
C GLN A 464 -21.54 8.63 -28.72
N THR A 465 -21.80 9.67 -29.53
CA THR A 465 -22.15 9.49 -30.94
C THR A 465 -21.07 8.77 -31.73
N PHE A 466 -19.80 9.10 -31.50
CA PHE A 466 -18.69 8.43 -32.19
C PHE A 466 -18.45 7.03 -31.63
N GLY A 467 -18.51 6.87 -30.30
CA GLY A 467 -18.29 5.58 -29.66
C GLY A 467 -19.33 4.53 -30.01
N ASP A 468 -20.63 4.86 -29.93
CA ASP A 468 -21.72 3.95 -30.30
C ASP A 468 -21.51 3.38 -31.71
N ARG A 469 -21.08 4.23 -32.65
CA ARG A 469 -20.82 3.82 -34.04
C ARG A 469 -19.57 2.96 -34.20
N ALA A 470 -18.55 3.15 -33.35
CA ALA A 470 -17.39 2.26 -33.31
C ALA A 470 -17.77 0.90 -32.72
N ASP A 471 -18.58 0.88 -31.66
CA ASP A 471 -19.03 -0.36 -31.03
C ASP A 471 -19.97 -1.16 -31.94
N GLU A 472 -20.86 -0.51 -32.70
CA GLU A 472 -21.74 -1.13 -33.69
C GLU A 472 -20.98 -1.95 -34.77
N GLN A 473 -19.76 -1.52 -35.11
CA GLN A 473 -18.87 -2.23 -36.05
C GLN A 473 -17.82 -3.10 -35.35
N GLY A 474 -17.90 -3.25 -34.02
CA GLY A 474 -16.99 -4.02 -33.17
C GLY A 474 -15.59 -3.42 -33.06
N GLY A 475 -15.45 -2.11 -33.28
CA GLY A 475 -14.24 -1.35 -32.96
C GLY A 475 -14.15 -1.10 -31.46
N GLU A 476 -12.96 -0.75 -30.98
CA GLU A 476 -12.72 -0.38 -29.58
C GLU A 476 -12.67 1.13 -29.45
N THR A 477 -13.35 1.71 -28.47
CA THR A 477 -13.29 3.15 -28.19
C THR A 477 -12.44 3.44 -26.96
N VAL A 478 -11.43 4.28 -27.14
CA VAL A 478 -10.48 4.73 -26.12
C VAL A 478 -10.68 6.22 -25.85
N VAL A 479 -10.97 6.57 -24.59
CA VAL A 479 -11.06 7.96 -24.15
C VAL A 479 -9.71 8.41 -23.60
N LEU A 480 -9.23 9.56 -24.08
CA LEU A 480 -7.88 10.07 -23.84
C LEU A 480 -7.94 11.40 -23.07
N PRO A 481 -7.25 11.52 -21.93
CA PRO A 481 -7.21 12.77 -21.18
C PRO A 481 -6.51 13.88 -21.98
N ASP A 482 -6.96 15.12 -21.82
CA ASP A 482 -6.40 16.30 -22.48
C ASP A 482 -5.45 17.12 -21.59
N ASP A 483 -5.16 16.65 -20.38
CA ASP A 483 -4.37 17.36 -19.37
C ASP A 483 -2.84 17.14 -19.45
N PHE A 484 -2.38 16.28 -20.37
CA PHE A 484 -0.97 15.95 -20.56
C PHE A 484 -0.44 16.34 -21.95
N PRO A 485 0.89 16.41 -22.18
CA PRO A 485 1.45 17.00 -23.40
C PRO A 485 0.99 16.37 -24.72
N ASP A 486 0.93 15.03 -24.80
CA ASP A 486 0.51 14.34 -26.02
C ASP A 486 -1.02 14.39 -26.20
N GLY A 487 -1.80 14.33 -25.12
CA GLY A 487 -3.26 14.55 -25.14
C GLY A 487 -3.61 15.96 -25.64
N ASN A 488 -2.99 17.00 -25.08
CA ASN A 488 -3.12 18.38 -25.56
C ASN A 488 -2.77 18.50 -27.05
N ARG A 489 -1.67 17.87 -27.48
CA ARG A 489 -1.26 17.86 -28.88
C ARG A 489 -2.29 17.17 -29.77
N PHE A 490 -2.90 16.09 -29.31
CA PHE A 490 -3.96 15.39 -30.03
C PHE A 490 -5.17 16.29 -30.25
N VAL A 491 -5.59 17.03 -29.20
CA VAL A 491 -6.64 18.05 -29.30
C VAL A 491 -6.27 19.16 -30.28
N GLU A 492 -5.09 19.76 -30.13
CA GLU A 492 -4.66 20.91 -30.95
C GLU A 492 -4.48 20.55 -32.44
N ALA A 493 -4.05 19.33 -32.75
CA ALA A 493 -3.72 18.92 -34.11
C ALA A 493 -4.87 18.22 -34.85
N PHE A 494 -5.75 17.53 -34.13
CA PHE A 494 -6.76 16.63 -34.70
C PHE A 494 -8.17 16.87 -34.12
N ASP A 495 -8.38 18.00 -33.45
CA ASP A 495 -9.64 18.36 -32.78
C ASP A 495 -10.12 17.29 -31.78
N GLY A 496 -9.20 16.50 -31.24
CA GLY A 496 -9.48 15.47 -30.23
C GLY A 496 -10.14 14.20 -30.78
N VAL A 497 -10.13 13.98 -32.10
CA VAL A 497 -10.76 12.81 -32.75
C VAL A 497 -9.75 12.14 -33.69
N GLY A 498 -9.61 10.82 -33.58
CA GLY A 498 -8.72 10.02 -34.42
C GLY A 498 -9.11 8.56 -34.42
N ALA A 499 -8.66 7.79 -35.42
CA ALA A 499 -8.93 6.36 -35.51
C ALA A 499 -7.78 5.60 -36.16
N LEU A 500 -7.41 4.47 -35.57
CA LEU A 500 -6.63 3.43 -36.22
C LEU A 500 -7.60 2.53 -37.00
N LEU A 501 -7.28 2.27 -38.27
CA LEU A 501 -8.20 1.57 -39.17
C LEU A 501 -7.73 0.14 -39.46
N ARG A 502 -8.68 -0.77 -39.62
CA ARG A 502 -8.47 -2.15 -40.05
C ARG A 502 -7.99 -2.22 -41.51
N PHE A 503 -8.42 -1.26 -42.32
CA PHE A 503 -8.11 -1.14 -43.74
C PHE A 503 -8.23 0.33 -44.19
N PRO A 504 -7.50 0.74 -45.24
CA PRO A 504 -7.58 2.11 -45.75
C PRO A 504 -8.92 2.39 -46.42
N ILE A 505 -9.38 3.63 -46.28
CA ILE A 505 -10.54 4.20 -46.99
C ILE A 505 -10.02 5.13 -48.11
N GLU A 506 -10.59 5.03 -49.32
CA GLU A 506 -10.14 5.73 -50.55
C GLU A 506 -10.91 7.02 -50.85
#